data_AF-A0A918X1Y5-F1
#
_entry.id   AF-A0A918X1Y5-F1
#
_cell.length_a   1.000
_cell.length_b   1.000
_cell.length_c   1.000
_cell.angle_alpha   90.00
_cell.angle_beta   90.00
_cell.angle_gamma   90.00
#
_symmetry.space_group_name_H-M   'P 1'
#
loop_
_entity.id
_entity.type
_entity.pdbx_description
1 polymer ?
#
loop_
_entity_poly.entity_id
_entity_poly.type
_entity_poly.pdbx_seq_one_letter_code
_entity_poly.pdbx_strand_id
1 'polypeptide(L)'
;MSGSEPGSGSGSEPGVTRPTAPHAPCGTIIRVTISARELNRATLGRQLLLERHDLTVTDAVRRIVALQAQHAPSPYLALWNRIEGFEPADLDAAFSSRAVVKATLMRITLHAVAADDYQPFRSAVQPTLYGSGLSSRFTDTGLTLADARELAAELLVFAKETRTSAEVKEWLAERVGAERRDDAFRGVLVYAPLHHVPTGGPWSYGARPSFVTAGADPVQEGREVDVPALRQLILRYLAGFGPASVADVAQFGLVPRTPVRQVLRELAGEVEELPGPDGTVLYDLPGALRPDADVPTPVRLLPMWDSTLLAYADRSRMIPPELRKVVIRNNGDVLPTLLVDGYVAGVWRLVDDAVEVTAFRDLRPGQWEEVAQEAGALASLLAGRDPRTYSRYHHWWAKLPEGEVQAFRAGDA
;
A
#
# COMPACT_ATOMS: atom_id res chain seq x y z
N MET A 1 -9.17 -86.39 -23.72
CA MET A 1 -8.26 -87.47 -24.14
C MET A 1 -6.83 -86.97 -23.99
N SER A 2 -5.92 -87.87 -23.64
CA SER A 2 -4.47 -87.74 -23.41
C SER A 2 -3.78 -86.69 -24.29
N GLY A 3 -2.79 -85.92 -23.83
CA GLY A 3 -1.64 -86.31 -23.01
C GLY A 3 -0.36 -86.02 -23.80
N SER A 4 0.74 -85.83 -23.06
CA SER A 4 2.15 -85.94 -23.49
C SER A 4 2.89 -84.66 -23.93
N GLU A 5 3.88 -84.28 -23.11
CA GLU A 5 5.11 -83.55 -23.50
C GLU A 5 6.00 -84.45 -24.41
N PRO A 6 7.10 -83.95 -25.02
CA PRO A 6 8.38 -83.86 -24.30
C PRO A 6 9.30 -82.67 -24.73
N GLY A 7 10.32 -82.40 -23.91
CA GLY A 7 11.34 -81.36 -24.14
C GLY A 7 12.61 -81.81 -24.86
N SER A 8 13.54 -80.86 -25.02
CA SER A 8 15.02 -80.98 -25.11
C SER A 8 15.56 -79.59 -25.53
N GLY A 9 16.47 -78.95 -24.80
CA GLY A 9 17.92 -79.15 -24.86
C GLY A 9 18.56 -78.06 -25.74
N SER A 10 19.06 -76.96 -25.15
CA SER A 10 20.48 -76.69 -24.82
C SER A 10 21.19 -75.79 -25.84
N GLY A 11 21.87 -74.73 -25.39
CA GLY A 11 22.84 -73.99 -26.21
C GLY A 11 23.04 -72.53 -25.79
N SER A 12 23.97 -72.30 -24.86
CA SER A 12 24.42 -71.01 -24.36
C SER A 12 25.61 -70.48 -25.17
N GLU A 13 25.71 -69.16 -25.41
CA GLU A 13 26.90 -68.27 -25.44
C GLU A 13 26.66 -66.97 -26.27
N PRO A 14 27.43 -65.87 -26.13
CA PRO A 14 27.38 -64.96 -24.98
C PRO A 14 27.29 -63.45 -25.34
N GLY A 15 26.96 -62.66 -24.31
CA GLY A 15 27.14 -61.21 -24.06
C GLY A 15 27.62 -60.23 -25.14
N VAL A 16 26.81 -59.19 -25.35
CA VAL A 16 27.27 -57.81 -25.62
C VAL A 16 26.51 -56.88 -24.68
N THR A 17 27.17 -56.46 -23.59
CA THR A 17 26.70 -55.40 -22.68
C THR A 17 27.03 -54.03 -23.28
N ARG A 18 26.01 -53.22 -23.57
CA ARG A 18 26.18 -51.79 -23.89
C ARG A 18 26.50 -51.02 -22.60
N PRO A 19 27.46 -50.09 -22.59
CA PRO A 19 27.73 -49.26 -21.43
C PRO A 19 26.59 -48.24 -21.24
N THR A 20 26.00 -48.23 -20.05
CA THR A 20 25.10 -47.17 -19.58
C THR A 20 25.92 -45.92 -19.26
N ALA A 21 25.60 -44.80 -19.92
CA ALA A 21 26.16 -43.51 -19.57
C ALA A 21 25.67 -43.07 -18.18
N PRO A 22 26.54 -42.55 -17.29
CA PRO A 22 26.11 -42.03 -16.01
C PRO A 22 25.24 -40.78 -16.24
N HIS A 23 24.02 -40.80 -15.69
CA HIS A 23 23.20 -39.60 -15.55
C HIS A 23 23.97 -38.55 -14.75
N ALA A 24 24.17 -37.38 -15.34
CA ALA A 24 24.62 -36.21 -14.61
C ALA A 24 23.58 -35.87 -13.53
N PRO A 25 23.97 -35.61 -12.27
CA PRO A 25 23.02 -35.15 -11.28
C PRO A 25 22.46 -33.80 -11.73
N CYS A 26 21.13 -33.77 -11.92
CA CYS A 26 20.36 -32.55 -12.07
C CYS A 26 20.73 -31.62 -10.93
N GLY A 27 21.34 -30.48 -11.25
CA GLY A 27 21.80 -29.51 -10.26
C GLY A 27 20.66 -29.17 -9.33
N THR A 28 20.81 -29.49 -8.05
CA THR A 28 19.93 -28.98 -7.01
C THR A 28 20.06 -27.46 -7.06
N ILE A 29 19.04 -26.78 -7.60
CA ILE A 29 18.91 -25.34 -7.44
C ILE A 29 18.80 -25.12 -5.94
N ILE A 30 19.91 -24.69 -5.31
CA ILE A 30 19.89 -24.21 -3.93
C ILE A 30 19.02 -22.95 -3.99
N ARG A 31 17.73 -23.09 -3.67
CA ARG A 31 16.86 -21.92 -3.48
C ARG A 31 17.34 -21.24 -2.20
N VAL A 32 18.13 -20.19 -2.35
CA VAL A 32 18.61 -19.36 -1.25
C VAL A 32 17.39 -18.73 -0.57
N THR A 33 17.21 -19.00 0.72
CA THR A 33 16.16 -18.40 1.53
C THR A 33 16.45 -16.92 1.71
N ILE A 34 15.48 -16.07 1.37
CA ILE A 34 15.59 -14.63 1.61
C ILE A 34 15.38 -14.35 3.09
N SER A 35 16.29 -13.61 3.71
CA SER A 35 16.25 -13.22 5.11
C SER A 35 15.28 -12.07 5.36
N ALA A 36 14.88 -11.88 6.63
CA ALA A 36 14.02 -10.76 7.03
C ALA A 36 14.66 -9.38 6.73
N ARG A 37 15.99 -9.30 6.79
CA ARG A 37 16.73 -8.07 6.51
C ARG A 37 16.79 -7.76 5.00
N GLU A 38 17.00 -8.77 4.15
CA GLU A 38 16.89 -8.59 2.69
C GLU A 38 15.47 -8.18 2.28
N LEU A 39 14.44 -8.75 2.93
CA LEU A 39 13.05 -8.34 2.70
C LEU A 39 12.78 -6.88 3.09
N ASN A 40 13.40 -6.39 4.16
CA ASN A 40 13.39 -4.99 4.53
C ASN A 40 14.09 -4.12 3.45
N ARG A 41 15.29 -4.51 3.00
CA ARG A 41 16.02 -3.77 1.94
C ARG A 41 15.31 -3.76 0.60
N ALA A 42 14.70 -4.86 0.20
CA ALA A 42 13.86 -4.93 -0.99
C ALA A 42 12.68 -3.95 -0.90
N THR A 43 12.04 -3.87 0.27
CA THR A 43 10.96 -2.91 0.53
C THR A 43 11.46 -1.47 0.38
N LEU A 44 12.54 -1.12 1.07
CA LEU A 44 13.11 0.24 1.03
C LEU A 44 13.55 0.64 -0.38
N GLY A 45 14.20 -0.26 -1.11
CA GLY A 45 14.67 0.01 -2.48
C GLY A 45 13.51 0.22 -3.46
N ARG A 46 12.45 -0.58 -3.37
CA ARG A 46 11.27 -0.43 -4.24
C ARG A 46 10.41 0.78 -3.87
N GLN A 47 10.46 1.17 -2.60
CA GLN A 47 9.72 2.31 -2.07
C GLN A 47 10.50 3.61 -2.12
N LEU A 48 11.69 3.63 -2.75
CA LEU A 48 12.51 4.84 -2.93
C LEU A 48 12.96 5.45 -1.59
N LEU A 49 13.26 4.58 -0.61
CA LEU A 49 13.65 4.99 0.74
C LEU A 49 15.13 4.74 1.05
N LEU A 50 15.85 3.99 0.21
CA LEU A 50 17.31 3.87 0.30
C LEU A 50 18.01 5.16 -0.13
N GLU A 51 17.48 5.80 -1.16
CA GLU A 51 17.91 7.09 -1.67
C GLU A 51 16.70 7.82 -2.25
N ARG A 52 16.77 9.16 -2.29
CA ARG A 52 15.81 9.95 -3.06
C ARG A 52 16.21 9.84 -4.53
N HIS A 53 15.23 9.81 -5.44
CA HIS A 53 15.49 9.70 -6.87
C HIS A 53 15.00 10.93 -7.64
N ASP A 54 15.70 11.30 -8.70
CA ASP A 54 15.24 12.27 -9.70
C ASP A 54 14.10 11.64 -10.54
N LEU A 55 12.87 11.87 -10.09
CA LEU A 55 11.65 11.35 -10.70
C LEU A 55 10.56 12.42 -10.68
N THR A 56 9.72 12.41 -11.71
CA THR A 56 8.47 13.18 -11.67
C THR A 56 7.56 12.64 -10.57
N VAL A 57 6.69 13.49 -10.02
CA VAL A 57 5.69 13.10 -9.02
C VAL A 57 4.84 11.92 -9.49
N THR A 58 4.36 11.96 -10.73
CA THR A 58 3.52 10.90 -11.29
C THR A 58 4.27 9.57 -11.39
N ASP A 59 5.54 9.59 -11.80
CA ASP A 59 6.36 8.38 -11.89
C ASP A 59 6.69 7.81 -10.52
N ALA A 60 6.97 8.67 -9.54
CA ALA A 60 7.18 8.24 -8.15
C ALA A 60 5.91 7.59 -7.56
N VAL A 61 4.73 8.23 -7.71
CA VAL A 61 3.45 7.67 -7.27
C VAL A 61 3.17 6.33 -7.95
N ARG A 62 3.43 6.23 -9.27
CA ARG A 62 3.33 4.97 -10.01
C ARG A 62 4.29 3.93 -9.45
N ARG A 63 5.55 4.28 -9.17
CA ARG A 63 6.55 3.32 -8.68
C ARG A 63 6.23 2.77 -7.30
N ILE A 64 5.74 3.61 -6.38
CA ILE A 64 5.35 3.21 -5.02
C ILE A 64 3.91 2.68 -4.92
N VAL A 65 3.21 2.57 -6.05
CA VAL A 65 1.86 2.02 -6.25
C VAL A 65 0.74 2.92 -5.73
N ALA A 66 0.79 3.30 -4.45
CA ALA A 66 -0.25 4.12 -3.84
C ALA A 66 0.20 4.80 -2.55
N LEU A 67 -0.20 6.05 -2.38
CA LEU A 67 -0.01 6.83 -1.16
C LEU A 67 -1.32 6.97 -0.41
N GLN A 68 -1.36 6.61 0.87
CA GLN A 68 -2.56 6.88 1.67
C GLN A 68 -2.73 8.39 1.85
N ALA A 69 -3.90 8.89 1.47
CA ALA A 69 -4.22 10.32 1.32
C ALA A 69 -5.38 10.75 2.23
N GLN A 70 -5.61 10.05 3.34
CA GLN A 70 -6.66 10.37 4.30
C GLN A 70 -6.44 11.76 4.94
N HIS A 71 -5.19 12.06 5.27
CA HIS A 71 -4.76 13.39 5.70
C HIS A 71 -3.96 14.03 4.56
N ALA A 72 -4.34 15.24 4.17
CA ALA A 72 -3.83 15.90 2.96
C ALA A 72 -2.30 16.08 2.88
N PRO A 73 -1.56 16.39 3.98
CA PRO A 73 -0.09 16.45 3.98
C PRO A 73 0.61 15.12 3.72
N SER A 74 0.00 13.96 4.04
CA SER A 74 0.71 12.67 4.04
C SER A 74 1.31 12.29 2.69
N PRO A 75 0.61 12.42 1.54
CA PRO A 75 1.22 12.17 0.24
C PRO A 75 2.42 13.08 -0.08
N TYR A 76 2.39 14.35 0.32
CA TYR A 76 3.49 15.29 0.07
C TYR A 76 4.73 14.88 0.86
N LEU A 77 4.56 14.60 2.15
CA LEU A 77 5.66 14.14 3.00
C LEU A 77 6.17 12.76 2.58
N ALA A 78 5.31 11.90 2.06
CA ALA A 78 5.73 10.62 1.50
C ALA A 78 6.63 10.80 0.28
N LEU A 79 6.29 11.72 -0.63
CA LEU A 79 7.09 12.02 -1.82
C LEU A 79 8.38 12.79 -1.48
N TRP A 80 8.36 13.68 -0.49
CA TRP A 80 9.57 14.35 0.01
C TRP A 80 10.64 13.36 0.50
N ASN A 81 10.22 12.22 1.06
CA ASN A 81 11.16 11.15 1.46
C ASN A 81 11.77 10.39 0.27
N ARG A 82 11.25 10.57 -0.95
CA ARG A 82 11.45 9.65 -2.09
C ARG A 82 11.94 10.32 -3.37
N ILE A 83 11.65 11.61 -3.54
CA ILE A 83 12.01 12.39 -4.73
C ILE A 83 13.10 13.40 -4.34
N GLU A 84 14.15 13.47 -5.15
CA GLU A 84 15.19 14.48 -5.02
C GLU A 84 14.66 15.84 -5.49
N GLY A 85 14.89 16.91 -4.73
CA GLY A 85 14.39 18.24 -5.08
C GLY A 85 12.86 18.35 -5.12
N PHE A 86 12.13 17.52 -4.35
CA PHE A 86 10.67 17.51 -4.35
C PHE A 86 10.06 18.89 -4.05
N GLU A 87 9.38 19.46 -5.03
CA GLU A 87 8.59 20.67 -4.88
C GLU A 87 7.12 20.31 -4.71
N PRO A 88 6.45 20.69 -3.61
CA PRO A 88 5.11 20.16 -3.39
C PRO A 88 4.06 20.80 -4.32
N ALA A 89 4.42 21.90 -5.02
CA ALA A 89 3.65 22.44 -6.14
C ALA A 89 3.52 21.45 -7.32
N ASP A 90 4.47 20.54 -7.50
CA ASP A 90 4.39 19.51 -8.55
C ASP A 90 3.28 18.51 -8.25
N LEU A 91 3.06 18.17 -6.98
CA LEU A 91 1.94 17.33 -6.58
C LEU A 91 0.61 18.10 -6.65
N ASP A 92 0.59 19.39 -6.35
CA ASP A 92 -0.59 20.24 -6.58
C ASP A 92 -0.99 20.25 -8.07
N ALA A 93 -0.01 20.36 -8.98
CA ALA A 93 -0.20 20.31 -10.42
C ALA A 93 -0.65 18.92 -10.90
N ALA A 94 -0.08 17.85 -10.35
CA ALA A 94 -0.46 16.47 -10.68
C ALA A 94 -1.91 16.15 -10.27
N PHE A 95 -2.37 16.63 -9.11
CA PHE A 95 -3.78 16.52 -8.72
C PHE A 95 -4.69 17.38 -9.58
N SER A 96 -4.29 18.62 -9.89
CA SER A 96 -5.10 19.56 -10.69
C SER A 96 -5.31 19.07 -12.13
N SER A 97 -4.26 18.51 -12.74
CA SER A 97 -4.31 17.89 -14.08
C SER A 97 -4.91 16.49 -14.09
N ARG A 98 -5.18 15.91 -12.90
CA ARG A 98 -5.63 14.52 -12.70
C ARG A 98 -4.66 13.45 -13.20
N ALA A 99 -3.38 13.77 -13.35
CA ALA A 99 -2.33 12.77 -13.57
C ALA A 99 -2.18 11.86 -12.33
N VAL A 100 -2.44 12.41 -11.15
CA VAL A 100 -2.64 11.67 -9.90
C VAL A 100 -4.08 11.92 -9.44
N VAL A 101 -4.80 10.85 -9.12
CA VAL A 101 -6.18 10.92 -8.64
C VAL A 101 -6.28 10.46 -7.19
N LYS A 102 -7.19 11.07 -6.44
CA LYS A 102 -7.48 10.71 -5.05
C LYS A 102 -8.85 10.06 -4.95
N ALA A 103 -8.92 8.84 -4.44
CA ALA A 103 -10.17 8.10 -4.30
C ALA A 103 -10.13 7.06 -3.16
N THR A 104 -11.31 6.56 -2.77
CA THR A 104 -11.41 5.42 -1.85
C THR A 104 -11.02 4.14 -2.58
N LEU A 105 -9.94 3.50 -2.15
CA LEU A 105 -9.38 2.31 -2.80
C LEU A 105 -9.04 1.23 -1.75
N MET A 106 -7.79 0.79 -1.70
CA MET A 106 -7.28 -0.25 -0.82
C MET A 106 -7.71 -0.01 0.64
N ARG A 107 -8.07 -1.09 1.33
CA ARG A 107 -8.43 -1.07 2.75
C ARG A 107 -9.56 -0.07 3.09
N ILE A 108 -10.39 0.32 2.11
CA ILE A 108 -11.51 1.25 2.30
C ILE A 108 -11.03 2.63 2.78
N THR A 109 -9.86 3.06 2.30
CA THR A 109 -9.25 4.35 2.68
C THR A 109 -8.91 5.18 1.45
N LEU A 110 -8.79 6.49 1.66
CA LEU A 110 -8.40 7.42 0.59
C LEU A 110 -6.94 7.18 0.20
N HIS A 111 -6.70 7.02 -1.09
CA HIS A 111 -5.38 6.89 -1.68
C HIS A 111 -5.19 7.86 -2.84
N ALA A 112 -3.97 8.35 -3.01
CA ALA A 112 -3.49 8.99 -4.22
C ALA A 112 -2.76 7.94 -5.07
N VAL A 113 -3.18 7.80 -6.32
CA VAL A 113 -2.63 6.85 -7.30
C VAL A 113 -2.45 7.54 -8.65
N ALA A 114 -1.56 7.00 -9.50
CA ALA A 114 -1.49 7.45 -10.89
C ALA A 114 -2.83 7.18 -11.58
N ALA A 115 -3.25 8.06 -12.49
CA ALA A 115 -4.57 7.98 -13.13
C ALA A 115 -4.82 6.63 -13.81
N ASP A 116 -3.81 6.09 -14.49
CA ASP A 116 -3.90 4.81 -15.21
C ASP A 116 -4.05 3.60 -14.27
N ASP A 117 -3.58 3.71 -13.02
CA ASP A 117 -3.71 2.66 -12.01
C ASP A 117 -5.09 2.67 -11.32
N TYR A 118 -5.85 3.77 -11.45
CA TYR A 118 -7.12 3.93 -10.74
C TYR A 118 -8.12 2.83 -11.10
N GLN A 119 -8.44 2.66 -12.38
CA GLN A 119 -9.48 1.74 -12.82
C GLN A 119 -9.20 0.29 -12.39
N PRO A 120 -8.02 -0.30 -12.68
CA PRO A 120 -7.75 -1.68 -12.26
C PRO A 120 -7.73 -1.83 -10.72
N PHE A 121 -7.22 -0.85 -9.98
CA PHE A 121 -7.23 -0.95 -8.51
C PHE A 121 -8.66 -0.86 -7.98
N ARG A 122 -9.45 0.07 -8.52
CA ARG A 122 -10.83 0.30 -8.14
C ARG A 122 -11.70 -0.93 -8.40
N SER A 123 -11.55 -1.59 -9.55
CA SER A 123 -12.25 -2.84 -9.86
C SER A 123 -11.79 -4.00 -8.97
N ALA A 124 -10.47 -4.14 -8.73
CA ALA A 124 -9.94 -5.20 -7.88
C ALA A 124 -10.47 -5.15 -6.44
N VAL A 125 -10.68 -3.94 -5.89
CA VAL A 125 -11.19 -3.74 -4.52
C VAL A 125 -12.70 -3.49 -4.44
N GLN A 126 -13.41 -3.43 -5.57
CA GLN A 126 -14.85 -3.16 -5.63
C GLN A 126 -15.67 -4.06 -4.70
N PRO A 127 -15.45 -5.39 -4.61
CA PRO A 127 -16.21 -6.25 -3.69
C PRO A 127 -16.14 -5.81 -2.22
N THR A 128 -14.98 -5.33 -1.81
CA THR A 128 -14.71 -4.86 -0.45
C THR A 128 -15.36 -3.50 -0.21
N LEU A 129 -15.30 -2.59 -1.18
CA LEU A 129 -15.97 -1.29 -1.10
C LEU A 129 -17.50 -1.45 -1.09
N TYR A 130 -18.04 -2.34 -1.92
CA TYR A 130 -19.46 -2.68 -1.94
C TYR A 130 -19.92 -3.22 -0.59
N GLY A 131 -19.22 -4.23 -0.04
CA GLY A 131 -19.59 -4.85 1.22
C GLY A 131 -19.43 -3.95 2.45
N SER A 132 -18.48 -3.01 2.43
CA SER A 132 -18.24 -2.08 3.54
C SER A 132 -19.15 -0.87 3.52
N GLY A 133 -19.39 -0.28 2.35
CA GLY A 133 -20.32 0.84 2.18
C GLY A 133 -21.76 0.42 2.49
N LEU A 134 -22.19 -0.74 1.99
CA LEU A 134 -23.55 -1.26 2.15
C LEU A 134 -23.65 -2.28 3.30
N SER A 135 -23.16 -1.86 4.46
CA SER A 135 -23.17 -2.64 5.71
C SER A 135 -24.56 -2.64 6.40
N SER A 136 -24.70 -3.32 7.54
CA SER A 136 -25.95 -3.33 8.31
C SER A 136 -26.42 -1.92 8.64
N ARG A 137 -25.48 -1.01 8.95
CA ARG A 137 -25.77 0.40 9.20
C ARG A 137 -26.51 1.08 8.04
N PHE A 138 -26.20 0.71 6.81
CA PHE A 138 -26.92 1.21 5.63
C PHE A 138 -28.34 0.61 5.58
N THR A 139 -28.47 -0.71 5.75
CA THR A 139 -29.77 -1.39 5.65
C THR A 139 -30.72 -1.10 6.82
N ASP A 140 -30.19 -0.79 8.01
CA ASP A 140 -30.96 -0.44 9.21
C ASP A 140 -31.72 0.90 9.03
N THR A 141 -31.35 1.70 8.03
CA THR A 141 -32.11 2.89 7.61
C THR A 141 -33.37 2.55 6.81
N GLY A 142 -33.59 1.28 6.48
CA GLY A 142 -34.64 0.83 5.56
C GLY A 142 -34.28 0.96 4.08
N LEU A 143 -33.06 1.44 3.74
CA LEU A 143 -32.55 1.44 2.37
C LEU A 143 -32.08 0.04 1.95
N THR A 144 -32.45 -0.36 0.75
CA THR A 144 -32.09 -1.64 0.13
C THR A 144 -30.83 -1.52 -0.72
N LEU A 145 -30.26 -2.66 -1.10
CA LEU A 145 -29.15 -2.68 -2.07
C LEU A 145 -29.58 -2.15 -3.44
N ALA A 146 -30.85 -2.29 -3.80
CA ALA A 146 -31.40 -1.72 -5.03
C ALA A 146 -31.42 -0.19 -4.98
N ASP A 147 -31.80 0.39 -3.83
CA ASP A 147 -31.74 1.84 -3.62
C ASP A 147 -30.31 2.34 -3.71
N ALA A 148 -29.34 1.63 -3.11
CA ALA A 148 -27.92 2.00 -3.18
C ALA A 148 -27.42 2.06 -4.63
N ARG A 149 -27.80 1.08 -5.46
CA ARG A 149 -27.44 1.00 -6.87
C ARG A 149 -28.03 2.17 -7.66
N GLU A 150 -29.31 2.47 -7.46
CA GLU A 150 -29.99 3.60 -8.11
C GLU A 150 -29.35 4.94 -7.69
N LEU A 151 -29.16 5.14 -6.39
CA LEU A 151 -28.51 6.34 -5.85
C LEU A 151 -27.09 6.52 -6.38
N ALA A 152 -26.29 5.44 -6.49
CA ALA A 152 -24.94 5.55 -7.03
C ALA A 152 -24.96 5.91 -8.52
N ALA A 153 -25.82 5.27 -9.32
CA ALA A 153 -25.96 5.58 -10.74
C ALA A 153 -26.37 7.05 -10.95
N GLU A 154 -27.39 7.53 -10.22
CA GLU A 154 -27.81 8.92 -10.31
C GLU A 154 -26.76 9.91 -9.77
N LEU A 155 -26.05 9.55 -8.69
CA LEU A 155 -24.98 10.37 -8.13
C LEU A 155 -23.86 10.58 -9.14
N LEU A 156 -23.50 9.56 -9.93
CA LEU A 156 -22.50 9.71 -10.99
C LEU A 156 -22.96 10.66 -12.10
N VAL A 157 -24.26 10.69 -12.40
CA VAL A 157 -24.83 11.68 -13.33
C VAL A 157 -24.77 13.08 -12.74
N PHE A 158 -25.18 13.24 -11.47
CA PHE A 158 -25.13 14.50 -10.75
C PHE A 158 -23.70 15.06 -10.63
N ALA A 159 -22.73 14.17 -10.41
CA ALA A 159 -21.31 14.48 -10.27
C ALA A 159 -20.53 14.48 -11.60
N LYS A 160 -21.20 14.61 -12.76
CA LYS A 160 -20.51 14.94 -14.04
C LYS A 160 -19.77 16.28 -13.96
N GLU A 161 -20.30 17.20 -13.17
CA GLU A 161 -19.62 18.41 -12.72
C GLU A 161 -19.14 18.24 -11.28
N THR A 162 -18.28 19.13 -10.81
CA THR A 162 -17.79 19.09 -9.43
C THR A 162 -18.93 19.36 -8.45
N ARG A 163 -19.09 18.49 -7.45
CA ARG A 163 -20.06 18.62 -6.36
C ARG A 163 -19.38 18.59 -5.01
N THR A 164 -19.66 19.57 -4.17
CA THR A 164 -19.21 19.61 -2.78
C THR A 164 -19.91 18.52 -1.96
N SER A 165 -19.31 18.14 -0.84
CA SER A 165 -19.96 17.22 0.11
C SER A 165 -21.29 17.74 0.65
N ALA A 166 -21.47 19.06 0.73
CA ALA A 166 -22.74 19.67 1.13
C ALA A 166 -23.83 19.45 0.07
N GLU A 167 -23.53 19.73 -1.20
CA GLU A 167 -24.45 19.51 -2.32
C GLU A 167 -24.83 18.03 -2.46
N VAL A 168 -23.87 17.11 -2.34
CA VAL A 168 -24.16 15.67 -2.39
C VAL A 168 -25.08 15.24 -1.23
N LYS A 169 -24.86 15.78 -0.03
CA LYS A 169 -25.71 15.50 1.13
C LYS A 169 -27.12 16.07 0.97
N GLU A 170 -27.26 17.27 0.44
CA GLU A 170 -28.56 17.87 0.15
C GLU A 170 -29.31 17.06 -0.91
N TRP A 171 -28.64 16.71 -2.01
CA TRP A 171 -29.15 15.86 -3.09
C TRP A 171 -29.62 14.48 -2.58
N LEU A 172 -28.91 13.89 -1.62
CA LEU A 172 -29.33 12.65 -0.94
C LEU A 172 -30.54 12.87 -0.04
N ALA A 173 -30.58 13.96 0.74
CA ALA A 173 -31.69 14.24 1.64
C ALA A 173 -33.02 14.38 0.90
N GLU A 174 -33.01 14.95 -0.31
CA GLU A 174 -34.20 15.05 -1.18
C GLU A 174 -34.74 13.69 -1.63
N ARG A 175 -33.88 12.68 -1.74
CA ARG A 175 -34.23 11.33 -2.24
C ARG A 175 -34.58 10.36 -1.13
N VAL A 176 -33.81 10.38 -0.06
CA VAL A 176 -33.92 9.40 1.03
C VAL A 176 -34.39 10.04 2.33
N GLY A 177 -34.74 11.32 2.37
CA GLY A 177 -35.09 12.00 3.62
C GLY A 177 -33.87 12.44 4.43
N ALA A 178 -34.05 13.51 5.21
CA ALA A 178 -32.98 14.13 5.98
C ALA A 178 -32.40 13.21 7.07
N GLU A 179 -33.23 12.32 7.61
CA GLU A 179 -32.90 11.36 8.66
C GLU A 179 -31.98 10.24 8.19
N ARG A 180 -32.03 9.86 6.90
CA ARG A 180 -31.20 8.79 6.30
C ARG A 180 -29.98 9.34 5.55
N ARG A 181 -29.93 10.65 5.34
CA ARG A 181 -28.91 11.37 4.56
C ARG A 181 -27.48 10.96 4.89
N ASP A 182 -27.09 11.00 6.16
CA ASP A 182 -25.67 10.81 6.53
C ASP A 182 -25.22 9.35 6.41
N ASP A 183 -26.12 8.38 6.61
CA ASP A 183 -25.83 6.96 6.40
C ASP A 183 -25.83 6.61 4.90
N ALA A 184 -26.78 7.16 4.13
CA ALA A 184 -26.77 7.05 2.66
C ALA A 184 -25.50 7.67 2.06
N PHE A 185 -25.09 8.84 2.55
CA PHE A 185 -23.84 9.50 2.14
C PHE A 185 -22.66 8.59 2.41
N ARG A 186 -22.52 8.03 3.62
CA ARG A 186 -21.39 7.14 3.94
C ARG A 186 -21.38 5.87 3.10
N GLY A 187 -22.53 5.24 2.88
CA GLY A 187 -22.60 4.00 2.12
C GLY A 187 -22.36 4.21 0.62
N VAL A 188 -23.10 5.13 0.02
CA VAL A 188 -23.03 5.39 -1.43
C VAL A 188 -21.68 5.99 -1.83
N LEU A 189 -21.06 6.84 -1.01
CA LEU A 189 -19.78 7.49 -1.37
C LEU A 189 -18.58 6.52 -1.36
N VAL A 190 -18.64 5.45 -0.55
CA VAL A 190 -17.62 4.38 -0.57
C VAL A 190 -17.82 3.48 -1.79
N TYR A 191 -19.08 3.25 -2.16
CA TYR A 191 -19.47 2.39 -3.27
C TYR A 191 -19.34 3.06 -4.65
N ALA A 192 -19.66 4.34 -4.78
CA ALA A 192 -19.65 5.06 -6.06
C ALA A 192 -18.22 5.39 -6.53
N PRO A 193 -17.89 5.18 -7.81
CA PRO A 193 -16.57 5.53 -8.37
C PRO A 193 -16.44 7.06 -8.55
N LEU A 194 -16.08 7.73 -7.46
CA LEU A 194 -15.85 9.17 -7.41
C LEU A 194 -14.37 9.48 -7.20
N HIS A 195 -13.88 10.51 -7.88
CA HIS A 195 -12.62 11.17 -7.58
C HIS A 195 -12.85 12.34 -6.64
N HIS A 196 -11.95 12.52 -5.67
CA HIS A 196 -11.86 13.75 -4.92
C HIS A 196 -11.23 14.84 -5.79
N VAL A 197 -11.87 15.99 -5.84
CA VAL A 197 -11.38 17.18 -6.52
C VAL A 197 -10.56 18.04 -5.54
N PRO A 198 -9.41 18.58 -5.95
CA PRO A 198 -8.68 19.57 -5.15
C PRO A 198 -9.59 20.72 -4.73
N THR A 199 -9.51 21.12 -3.47
CA THR A 199 -10.31 22.20 -2.88
C THR A 199 -9.48 23.37 -2.35
N GLY A 200 -8.17 23.36 -2.61
CA GLY A 200 -7.26 24.47 -2.32
C GLY A 200 -6.14 24.12 -1.35
N GLY A 201 -5.32 25.12 -1.01
CA GLY A 201 -4.10 24.97 -0.22
C GLY A 201 -4.31 24.76 1.29
N PRO A 202 -3.23 24.44 2.03
CA PRO A 202 -1.84 24.32 1.56
C PRO A 202 -1.48 22.95 0.94
N TRP A 203 -2.40 21.98 0.92
CA TRP A 203 -2.13 20.58 0.54
C TRP A 203 -3.08 20.02 -0.54
N SER A 204 -3.51 20.85 -1.48
CA SER A 204 -4.59 20.62 -2.48
C SER A 204 -5.98 20.24 -1.95
N TYR A 205 -6.11 19.62 -0.76
CA TYR A 205 -7.37 19.10 -0.23
C TYR A 205 -7.65 19.66 1.17
N GLY A 206 -8.72 20.44 1.28
CA GLY A 206 -9.24 20.96 2.55
C GLY A 206 -10.21 20.02 3.27
N ALA A 207 -10.73 20.47 4.42
CA ALA A 207 -11.64 19.69 5.26
C ALA A 207 -13.04 19.48 4.64
N ARG A 208 -13.41 20.27 3.63
CA ARG A 208 -14.66 20.14 2.89
C ARG A 208 -14.33 19.51 1.53
N PRO A 209 -14.56 18.20 1.35
CA PRO A 209 -14.24 17.53 0.10
C PRO A 209 -15.26 17.87 -0.99
N SER A 210 -14.79 17.80 -2.23
CA SER A 210 -15.60 17.88 -3.44
C SER A 210 -15.32 16.67 -4.31
N PHE A 211 -16.29 16.29 -5.13
CA PHE A 211 -16.30 15.04 -5.87
C PHE A 211 -16.63 15.30 -7.34
N VAL A 212 -16.07 14.47 -8.20
CA VAL A 212 -16.46 14.36 -9.61
C VAL A 212 -16.50 12.87 -9.95
N THR A 213 -17.36 12.50 -10.88
CA THR A 213 -17.39 11.13 -11.41
C THR A 213 -16.03 10.74 -11.98
N ALA A 214 -15.63 9.49 -11.76
CA ALA A 214 -14.42 8.93 -12.36
C ALA A 214 -14.62 8.53 -13.84
N GLY A 215 -15.82 8.73 -14.41
CA GLY A 215 -16.23 8.17 -15.70
C GLY A 215 -16.91 6.81 -15.53
N ALA A 216 -17.80 6.42 -16.45
CA ALA A 216 -18.68 5.26 -16.27
C ALA A 216 -18.72 4.32 -17.49
N ASP A 217 -18.31 3.07 -17.25
CA ASP A 217 -19.12 1.87 -17.51
C ASP A 217 -19.92 1.56 -16.22
N PRO A 218 -21.01 0.74 -16.24
CA PRO A 218 -21.93 0.65 -15.10
C PRO A 218 -21.23 0.32 -13.77
N VAL A 219 -21.74 0.87 -12.66
CA VAL A 219 -21.17 0.64 -11.34
C VAL A 219 -21.17 -0.85 -11.03
N GLN A 220 -19.99 -1.46 -10.92
CA GLN A 220 -19.85 -2.87 -10.63
C GLN A 220 -20.54 -3.23 -9.29
N GLU A 221 -21.36 -4.28 -9.31
CA GLU A 221 -22.19 -4.71 -8.18
C GLU A 221 -21.67 -5.98 -7.54
N GLY A 222 -22.12 -6.21 -6.30
CA GLY A 222 -21.91 -7.48 -5.62
C GLY A 222 -20.49 -7.67 -5.08
N ARG A 223 -20.15 -8.93 -4.82
CA ARG A 223 -18.91 -9.33 -4.15
C ARG A 223 -18.02 -10.23 -5.01
N GLU A 224 -18.32 -10.32 -6.30
CA GLU A 224 -17.54 -11.10 -7.25
C GLU A 224 -16.23 -10.38 -7.57
N VAL A 225 -15.13 -11.14 -7.56
CA VAL A 225 -13.80 -10.58 -7.81
C VAL A 225 -13.56 -10.47 -9.30
N ASP A 226 -13.23 -9.27 -9.76
CA ASP A 226 -12.71 -9.02 -11.10
C ASP A 226 -11.28 -9.56 -11.21
N VAL A 227 -11.14 -10.75 -11.81
CA VAL A 227 -9.87 -11.47 -11.90
C VAL A 227 -8.81 -10.70 -12.72
N PRO A 228 -9.11 -10.17 -13.92
CA PRO A 228 -8.17 -9.32 -14.65
C PRO A 228 -7.68 -8.10 -13.85
N ALA A 229 -8.59 -7.41 -13.15
CA ALA A 229 -8.23 -6.27 -12.32
C ALA A 229 -7.37 -6.69 -11.12
N LEU A 230 -7.72 -7.80 -10.46
CA LEU A 230 -6.93 -8.34 -9.35
C LEU A 230 -5.52 -8.75 -9.79
N ARG A 231 -5.37 -9.32 -11.00
CA ARG A 231 -4.06 -9.63 -11.59
C ARG A 231 -3.21 -8.38 -11.76
N GLN A 232 -3.78 -7.29 -12.26
CA GLN A 232 -3.05 -6.02 -12.37
C GLN A 232 -2.66 -5.48 -10.99
N LEU A 233 -3.58 -5.48 -10.01
CA LEU A 233 -3.27 -5.07 -8.64
C LEU A 233 -2.12 -5.90 -8.04
N ILE A 234 -2.10 -7.22 -8.25
CA ILE A 234 -1.04 -8.11 -7.79
C ILE A 234 0.31 -7.74 -8.40
N LEU A 235 0.38 -7.59 -9.73
CA LEU A 235 1.63 -7.27 -10.42
C LEU A 235 2.17 -5.90 -10.00
N ARG A 236 1.29 -4.90 -9.88
CA ARG A 236 1.66 -3.56 -9.40
C ARG A 236 2.12 -3.61 -7.94
N TYR A 237 1.42 -4.37 -7.09
CA TYR A 237 1.84 -4.59 -5.70
C TYR A 237 3.22 -5.25 -5.62
N LEU A 238 3.48 -6.32 -6.39
CA LEU A 238 4.80 -6.96 -6.41
C LEU A 238 5.89 -5.99 -6.89
N ALA A 239 5.62 -5.19 -7.92
CA ALA A 239 6.58 -4.18 -8.39
C ALA A 239 7.01 -3.18 -7.29
N GLY A 240 6.06 -2.74 -6.44
CA GLY A 240 6.35 -1.78 -5.37
C GLY A 240 6.72 -2.38 -4.01
N PHE A 241 6.28 -3.60 -3.70
CA PHE A 241 6.34 -4.18 -2.35
C PHE A 241 6.89 -5.63 -2.31
N GLY A 242 7.19 -6.24 -3.44
CA GLY A 242 7.76 -7.59 -3.50
C GLY A 242 9.18 -7.69 -2.91
N PRO A 243 9.67 -8.90 -2.60
CA PRO A 243 8.95 -10.18 -2.57
C PRO A 243 7.88 -10.23 -1.46
N ALA A 244 6.73 -10.85 -1.77
CA ALA A 244 5.58 -10.85 -0.88
C ALA A 244 4.74 -12.12 -0.95
N SER A 245 4.05 -12.45 0.15
CA SER A 245 3.16 -13.61 0.25
C SER A 245 1.74 -13.31 -0.25
N VAL A 246 0.95 -14.37 -0.44
CA VAL A 246 -0.51 -14.26 -0.63
C VAL A 246 -1.18 -13.44 0.48
N ALA A 247 -0.72 -13.59 1.72
CA ALA A 247 -1.29 -12.87 2.85
C ALA A 247 -1.00 -11.36 2.78
N ASP A 248 0.16 -10.98 2.28
CA ASP A 248 0.56 -9.58 2.12
C ASP A 248 -0.27 -8.88 1.05
N VAL A 249 -0.41 -9.49 -0.14
CA VAL A 249 -1.28 -8.97 -1.21
C VAL A 249 -2.72 -8.80 -0.71
N ALA A 250 -3.25 -9.82 -0.04
CA ALA A 250 -4.61 -9.79 0.50
C ALA A 250 -4.77 -8.67 1.56
N GLN A 251 -3.75 -8.46 2.39
CA GLN A 251 -3.70 -7.40 3.39
C GLN A 251 -3.63 -6.00 2.76
N PHE A 252 -2.89 -5.84 1.66
CA PHE A 252 -2.77 -4.58 0.95
C PHE A 252 -4.11 -4.18 0.32
N GLY A 253 -4.72 -5.06 -0.47
CA GLY A 253 -6.00 -4.76 -1.14
C GLY A 253 -7.21 -4.80 -0.21
N LEU A 254 -7.10 -5.47 0.95
CA LEU A 254 -8.24 -6.00 1.71
C LEU A 254 -9.13 -6.88 0.80
N VAL A 255 -8.50 -7.83 0.10
CA VAL A 255 -9.14 -8.76 -0.84
C VAL A 255 -9.05 -10.21 -0.36
N PRO A 256 -9.94 -11.12 -0.78
CA PRO A 256 -9.90 -12.50 -0.31
C PRO A 256 -8.63 -13.25 -0.77
N ARG A 257 -8.05 -14.06 0.11
CA ARG A 257 -6.80 -14.81 -0.17
C ARG A 257 -6.94 -15.87 -1.25
N THR A 258 -8.12 -16.45 -1.44
CA THR A 258 -8.34 -17.53 -2.41
C THR A 258 -8.18 -17.06 -3.87
N PRO A 259 -8.88 -15.99 -4.31
CA PRO A 259 -8.63 -15.35 -5.60
C PRO A 259 -7.17 -14.94 -5.80
N VAL A 260 -6.53 -14.34 -4.78
CA VAL A 260 -5.10 -13.97 -4.86
C VAL A 260 -4.22 -15.19 -5.15
N ARG A 261 -4.44 -16.30 -4.44
CA ARG A 261 -3.70 -17.54 -4.65
C ARG A 261 -3.95 -18.12 -6.04
N GLN A 262 -5.18 -18.05 -6.54
CA GLN A 262 -5.51 -18.53 -7.87
C GLN A 262 -4.77 -17.72 -8.94
N VAL A 263 -4.84 -16.38 -8.87
CA VAL A 263 -4.16 -15.50 -9.83
C VAL A 263 -2.64 -15.68 -9.80
N LEU A 264 -2.03 -15.83 -8.62
CA LEU A 264 -0.59 -16.10 -8.53
C LEU A 264 -0.19 -17.44 -9.15
N ARG A 265 -1.05 -18.47 -9.10
CA ARG A 265 -0.81 -19.74 -9.82
C ARG A 265 -0.93 -19.57 -11.33
N GLU A 266 -1.88 -18.75 -11.79
CA GLU A 266 -2.05 -18.43 -13.21
C GLU A 266 -0.91 -17.54 -13.76
N LEU A 267 -0.20 -16.84 -12.86
CA LEU A 267 1.02 -16.07 -13.16
C LEU A 267 2.29 -16.92 -13.14
N ALA A 268 2.20 -18.24 -12.96
CA ALA A 268 3.38 -19.10 -12.95
C ALA A 268 4.19 -18.93 -14.25
N GLY A 269 5.49 -18.60 -14.11
CA GLY A 269 6.37 -18.27 -15.24
C GLY A 269 6.53 -16.77 -15.51
N GLU A 270 5.57 -15.94 -15.07
CA GLU A 270 5.70 -14.47 -15.05
C GLU A 270 6.15 -13.95 -13.68
N VAL A 271 5.91 -14.71 -12.62
CA VAL A 271 6.43 -14.47 -11.27
C VAL A 271 7.33 -15.61 -10.82
N GLU A 272 8.32 -15.30 -9.99
CA GLU A 272 9.19 -16.28 -9.35
C GLU A 272 8.78 -16.55 -7.90
N GLU A 273 9.00 -17.77 -7.44
CA GLU A 273 8.78 -18.18 -6.06
C GLU A 273 10.09 -18.23 -5.28
N LEU A 274 10.14 -17.52 -4.16
CA LEU A 274 11.29 -17.43 -3.27
C LEU A 274 10.91 -18.02 -1.90
N PRO A 275 11.78 -18.86 -1.28
CA PRO A 275 11.57 -19.27 0.10
C PRO A 275 11.85 -18.10 1.04
N GLY A 276 10.85 -17.68 1.80
CA GLY A 276 10.99 -16.68 2.86
C GLY A 276 11.60 -17.24 4.15
N PRO A 277 11.91 -16.37 5.13
CA PRO A 277 12.67 -16.73 6.33
C PRO A 277 12.12 -17.94 7.09
N ASP A 278 10.79 -18.02 7.19
CA ASP A 278 10.08 -19.08 7.94
C ASP A 278 9.48 -20.16 7.03
N GLY A 279 10.04 -20.33 5.82
CA GLY A 279 9.53 -21.25 4.80
C GLY A 279 8.26 -20.78 4.10
N THR A 280 7.81 -19.54 4.35
CA THR A 280 6.69 -18.93 3.63
C THR A 280 7.07 -18.74 2.16
N VAL A 281 6.20 -19.19 1.24
CA VAL A 281 6.39 -18.91 -0.19
C VAL A 281 6.12 -17.44 -0.47
N LEU A 282 7.14 -16.75 -0.97
CA LEU A 282 7.06 -15.37 -1.43
C LEU A 282 7.05 -15.37 -2.95
N TYR A 283 6.28 -14.47 -3.53
CA TYR A 283 6.21 -14.22 -4.97
C TYR A 283 6.92 -12.92 -5.27
N ASP A 284 7.66 -12.88 -6.37
CA ASP A 284 8.31 -11.68 -6.86
C ASP A 284 8.33 -11.61 -8.40
N LEU A 285 8.59 -10.42 -8.93
CA LEU A 285 8.83 -10.23 -10.36
C LEU A 285 10.27 -10.64 -10.71
N PRO A 286 10.50 -11.35 -11.83
CA PRO A 286 11.82 -11.68 -12.30
C PRO A 286 12.71 -10.44 -12.48
N GLY A 287 13.93 -10.48 -11.94
CA GLY A 287 14.90 -9.39 -12.04
C GLY A 287 14.56 -8.14 -11.22
N ALA A 288 13.54 -8.19 -10.36
CA ALA A 288 13.17 -7.04 -9.56
C ALA A 288 14.18 -6.77 -8.42
N LEU A 289 14.27 -5.50 -8.02
CA LEU A 289 15.28 -5.01 -7.08
C LEU A 289 15.19 -5.75 -5.74
N ARG A 290 16.30 -6.36 -5.34
CA ARG A 290 16.51 -7.04 -4.04
C ARG A 290 17.94 -6.74 -3.57
N PRO A 291 18.16 -5.63 -2.87
CA PRO A 291 19.48 -5.27 -2.35
C PRO A 291 19.90 -6.22 -1.22
N ASP A 292 21.22 -6.39 -1.05
CA ASP A 292 21.80 -7.22 0.00
C ASP A 292 21.47 -6.69 1.41
N ALA A 293 21.44 -7.58 2.41
CA ALA A 293 21.09 -7.24 3.79
C ALA A 293 21.97 -6.17 4.44
N ASP A 294 23.22 -6.05 4.00
CA ASP A 294 24.22 -5.12 4.54
C ASP A 294 24.16 -3.73 3.88
N VAL A 295 23.34 -3.54 2.84
CA VAL A 295 23.13 -2.24 2.22
C VAL A 295 22.75 -1.21 3.31
N PRO A 296 23.54 -0.14 3.48
CA PRO A 296 23.24 0.91 4.44
C PRO A 296 21.91 1.57 4.10
N THR A 297 21.20 2.02 5.12
CA THR A 297 19.93 2.74 4.95
C THR A 297 19.99 4.05 5.70
N PRO A 298 19.61 5.16 5.06
CA PRO A 298 19.61 6.45 5.72
C PRO A 298 18.48 6.54 6.75
N VAL A 299 18.59 7.52 7.64
CA VAL A 299 17.45 7.98 8.42
C VAL A 299 16.34 8.52 7.51
N ARG A 300 15.08 8.23 7.86
CA ARG A 300 13.89 8.79 7.18
C ARG A 300 12.81 9.15 8.20
N LEU A 301 12.10 10.25 7.94
CA LEU A 301 10.95 10.70 8.72
C LEU A 301 9.68 10.45 7.92
N LEU A 302 9.09 9.27 8.10
CA LEU A 302 7.91 8.88 7.34
C LEU A 302 6.65 9.60 7.85
N PRO A 303 5.70 9.90 6.95
CA PRO A 303 4.43 10.53 7.34
C PRO A 303 3.50 9.58 8.09
N MET A 304 2.43 10.16 8.66
CA MET A 304 1.29 9.35 9.10
C MET A 304 0.75 8.51 7.94
N TRP A 305 0.49 7.22 8.22
CA TRP A 305 -0.01 6.21 7.28
C TRP A 305 0.86 5.94 6.05
N ASP A 306 2.19 6.03 6.16
CA ASP A 306 3.05 5.54 5.09
C ASP A 306 2.75 4.06 4.78
N SER A 307 2.53 3.75 3.50
CA SER A 307 2.07 2.43 3.05
C SER A 307 3.01 1.30 3.44
N THR A 308 4.32 1.57 3.59
CA THR A 308 5.31 0.56 3.99
C THR A 308 5.02 -0.06 5.36
N LEU A 309 4.35 0.67 6.24
CA LEU A 309 3.95 0.21 7.58
C LEU A 309 2.63 -0.59 7.58
N LEU A 310 1.91 -0.60 6.45
CA LEU A 310 0.55 -1.14 6.32
C LEU A 310 0.39 -2.17 5.19
N ALA A 311 1.33 -2.26 4.25
CA ALA A 311 1.22 -3.08 3.06
C ALA A 311 1.33 -4.59 3.32
N TYR A 312 2.09 -5.00 4.33
CA TYR A 312 2.40 -6.40 4.61
C TYR A 312 1.51 -6.99 5.70
N ALA A 313 1.15 -8.27 5.63
CA ALA A 313 0.49 -8.97 6.72
C ALA A 313 1.40 -9.01 7.95
N ASP A 314 2.65 -9.40 7.77
CA ASP A 314 3.69 -9.29 8.79
C ASP A 314 4.27 -7.87 8.83
N ARG A 315 4.03 -7.18 9.95
CA ARG A 315 4.52 -5.81 10.17
C ARG A 315 5.95 -5.77 10.66
N SER A 316 6.51 -6.91 11.09
CA SER A 316 7.89 -7.00 11.57
C SER A 316 8.91 -6.59 10.50
N ARG A 317 8.52 -6.68 9.23
CA ARG A 317 9.30 -6.22 8.08
C ARG A 317 9.80 -4.78 8.19
N MET A 318 9.04 -3.90 8.84
CA MET A 318 9.40 -2.49 9.05
C MET A 318 9.33 -2.07 10.52
N ILE A 319 8.42 -2.67 11.31
CA ILE A 319 8.11 -2.26 12.67
C ILE A 319 8.54 -3.35 13.64
N PRO A 320 9.54 -3.11 14.51
CA PRO A 320 9.86 -4.03 15.59
C PRO A 320 8.60 -4.41 16.38
N PRO A 321 8.38 -5.70 16.71
CA PRO A 321 7.13 -6.19 17.30
C PRO A 321 6.66 -5.40 18.53
N GLU A 322 7.59 -4.98 19.38
CA GLU A 322 7.39 -4.19 20.58
C GLU A 322 6.86 -2.77 20.31
N LEU A 323 7.22 -2.18 19.16
CA LEU A 323 6.77 -0.83 18.76
C LEU A 323 5.47 -0.85 17.96
N ARG A 324 4.95 -2.02 17.57
CA ARG A 324 3.76 -2.12 16.73
C ARG A 324 2.55 -1.37 17.32
N LYS A 325 2.24 -1.58 18.60
CA LYS A 325 1.11 -0.91 19.28
C LYS A 325 1.40 0.54 19.68
N VAL A 326 2.67 0.95 19.63
CA VAL A 326 3.10 2.32 19.86
C VAL A 326 2.85 3.15 18.60
N VAL A 327 3.14 2.60 17.42
CA VAL A 327 3.01 3.32 16.15
C VAL A 327 1.65 3.13 15.50
N ILE A 328 1.10 1.91 15.52
CA ILE A 328 -0.24 1.62 15.02
C ILE A 328 -1.20 1.70 16.21
N ARG A 329 -1.88 2.84 16.31
CA ARG A 329 -2.82 3.16 17.38
C ARG A 329 -4.23 2.62 17.06
N ASN A 330 -5.15 2.85 17.99
CA ASN A 330 -6.55 2.48 17.83
C ASN A 330 -7.17 3.19 16.61
N ASN A 331 -8.23 2.61 16.04
CA ASN A 331 -8.88 3.07 14.81
C ASN A 331 -7.98 3.08 13.56
N GLY A 332 -6.80 2.46 13.61
CA GLY A 332 -5.89 2.35 12.47
C GLY A 332 -5.07 3.62 12.22
N ASP A 333 -5.00 4.55 13.18
CA ASP A 333 -4.07 5.67 13.15
C ASP A 333 -2.64 5.14 13.17
N VAL A 334 -1.85 5.48 12.14
CA VAL A 334 -0.42 5.17 12.08
C VAL A 334 0.34 6.47 12.28
N LEU A 335 1.11 6.54 13.35
CA LEU A 335 1.88 7.73 13.69
C LEU A 335 2.99 8.02 12.64
N PRO A 336 3.42 9.27 12.49
CA PRO A 336 4.63 9.61 11.76
C PRO A 336 5.84 8.95 12.44
N THR A 337 6.66 8.22 11.69
CA THR A 337 7.73 7.39 12.26
C THR A 337 9.11 7.85 11.86
N LEU A 338 10.05 7.74 12.81
CA LEU A 338 11.48 7.75 12.54
C LEU A 338 11.91 6.34 12.11
N LEU A 339 12.52 6.23 10.93
CA LEU A 339 13.27 5.04 10.53
C LEU A 339 14.76 5.24 10.77
N VAL A 340 15.39 4.23 11.36
CA VAL A 340 16.85 4.13 11.52
C VAL A 340 17.26 2.70 11.16
N ASP A 341 18.26 2.54 10.30
CA ASP A 341 18.67 1.23 9.75
C ASP A 341 17.51 0.47 9.06
N GLY A 342 16.54 1.20 8.51
CA GLY A 342 15.40 0.63 7.79
C GLY A 342 14.24 0.17 8.66
N TYR A 343 14.35 0.29 9.98
CA TYR A 343 13.32 -0.09 10.94
C TYR A 343 12.80 1.11 11.72
N VAL A 344 11.54 1.05 12.12
CA VAL A 344 10.96 2.04 13.04
C VAL A 344 11.77 2.05 14.33
N ALA A 345 12.30 3.22 14.68
CA ALA A 345 13.07 3.48 15.90
C ALA A 345 12.38 4.50 16.82
N GLY A 346 11.37 5.21 16.30
CA GLY A 346 10.77 6.32 16.99
C GLY A 346 9.58 6.92 16.25
N VAL A 347 9.08 8.03 16.76
CA VAL A 347 8.05 8.85 16.13
C VAL A 347 8.49 10.30 16.08
N TRP A 348 7.86 11.09 15.22
CA TRP A 348 8.10 12.53 15.17
C TRP A 348 6.79 13.30 15.11
N ARG A 349 6.77 14.53 15.61
CA ARG A 349 5.68 15.49 15.43
C ARG A 349 6.25 16.88 15.23
N LEU A 350 5.44 17.78 14.69
CA LEU A 350 5.81 19.19 14.63
C LEU A 350 5.36 19.88 15.92
N VAL A 351 6.25 20.57 16.62
CA VAL A 351 5.94 21.40 17.79
C VAL A 351 6.46 22.80 17.51
N ASP A 352 5.55 23.76 17.45
CA ASP A 352 5.85 25.12 16.99
C ASP A 352 6.52 25.12 15.61
N ASP A 353 7.79 25.51 15.52
CA ASP A 353 8.61 25.55 14.31
C ASP A 353 9.65 24.42 14.24
N ALA A 354 9.61 23.46 15.17
CA ALA A 354 10.58 22.39 15.31
C ALA A 354 9.95 21.01 15.08
N VAL A 355 10.69 20.12 14.43
CA VAL A 355 10.38 18.69 14.36
C VAL A 355 10.90 18.03 15.64
N GLU A 356 9.99 17.67 16.54
CA GLU A 356 10.28 16.92 17.75
C GLU A 356 10.29 15.42 17.42
N VAL A 357 11.42 14.77 17.68
CA VAL A 357 11.64 13.34 17.46
C VAL A 357 11.75 12.65 18.82
N THR A 358 11.00 11.56 18.99
CA THR A 358 11.08 10.66 20.13
C THR A 358 11.66 9.32 19.67
N ALA A 359 12.86 8.97 20.11
CA ALA A 359 13.50 7.68 19.85
C ALA A 359 13.24 6.69 21.01
N PHE A 360 12.75 5.49 20.69
CA PHE A 360 12.42 4.44 21.67
C PHE A 360 13.55 3.44 21.92
N ARG A 361 14.72 3.70 21.32
CA ARG A 361 15.96 2.97 21.51
C ARG A 361 17.12 3.95 21.45
N ASP A 362 18.23 3.58 22.06
CA ASP A 362 19.44 4.39 22.04
C ASP A 362 19.94 4.56 20.60
N LEU A 363 20.14 5.82 20.20
CA LEU A 363 20.75 6.17 18.93
C LEU A 363 22.18 6.63 19.17
N ARG A 364 23.09 6.20 18.30
CA ARG A 364 24.49 6.65 18.34
C ARG A 364 24.58 8.13 17.93
N PRO A 365 25.62 8.87 18.35
CA PRO A 365 25.79 10.27 17.97
C PRO A 365 25.65 10.55 16.46
N GLY A 366 26.30 9.75 15.61
CA GLY A 366 26.16 9.90 14.15
C GLY A 366 24.75 9.64 13.61
N GLN A 367 23.93 8.84 14.30
CA GLN A 367 22.52 8.66 13.92
C GLN A 367 21.68 9.89 14.32
N TRP A 368 21.99 10.53 15.45
CA TRP A 368 21.37 11.80 15.82
C TRP A 368 21.76 12.94 14.86
N GLU A 369 22.98 12.94 14.33
CA GLU A 369 23.39 13.87 13.28
C GLU A 369 22.56 13.67 11.99
N GLU A 370 22.37 12.43 11.54
CA GLU A 370 21.47 12.12 10.41
C GLU A 370 20.01 12.53 10.68
N VAL A 371 19.53 12.31 11.92
CA VAL A 371 18.18 12.77 12.34
C VAL A 371 18.07 14.28 12.27
N ALA A 372 19.07 15.03 12.75
CA ALA A 372 19.08 16.49 12.72
C ALA A 372 18.99 17.02 11.28
N GLN A 373 19.74 16.42 10.35
CA GLN A 373 19.70 16.78 8.93
C GLN A 373 18.31 16.56 8.31
N GLU A 374 17.72 15.37 8.48
CA GLU A 374 16.40 15.05 7.93
C GLU A 374 15.29 15.88 8.60
N ALA A 375 15.36 16.08 9.92
CA ALA A 375 14.39 16.85 10.68
C ALA A 375 14.44 18.36 10.36
N GLY A 376 15.64 18.94 10.20
CA GLY A 376 15.80 20.33 9.80
C GLY A 376 15.31 20.62 8.37
N ALA A 377 15.56 19.68 7.44
CA ALA A 377 15.03 19.75 6.08
C ALA A 377 13.49 19.65 6.06
N LEU A 378 12.92 18.73 6.87
CA LEU A 378 11.47 18.61 7.03
C LEU A 378 10.85 19.85 7.68
N ALA A 379 11.50 20.43 8.70
CA ALA A 379 11.04 21.66 9.34
C ALA A 379 10.96 22.81 8.33
N SER A 380 11.96 22.93 7.46
CA SER A 380 11.99 23.93 6.37
C SER A 380 10.82 23.76 5.39
N LEU A 381 10.55 22.52 4.97
CA LEU A 381 9.40 22.20 4.12
C LEU A 381 8.06 22.57 4.78
N LEU A 382 7.89 22.24 6.06
CA LEU A 382 6.64 22.45 6.80
C LEU A 382 6.41 23.93 7.11
N ALA A 383 7.46 24.68 7.46
CA ALA A 383 7.40 26.12 7.70
C ALA A 383 6.89 26.89 6.47
N GLY A 384 7.26 26.45 5.26
CA GLY A 384 6.77 27.02 4.01
C GLY A 384 5.31 26.70 3.66
N ARG A 385 4.60 25.85 4.43
CA ARG A 385 3.24 25.42 4.11
C ARG A 385 2.24 25.43 5.28
N ASP A 386 2.44 24.57 6.27
CA ASP A 386 1.48 24.36 7.37
C ASP A 386 2.20 23.99 8.67
N PRO A 387 2.36 24.96 9.60
CA PRO A 387 3.03 24.73 10.88
C PRO A 387 2.17 23.92 11.87
N ARG A 388 1.01 23.41 11.45
CA ARG A 388 0.12 22.59 12.31
C ARG A 388 -0.10 21.20 11.75
N THR A 389 0.78 20.75 10.86
CA THR A 389 0.75 19.42 10.27
C THR A 389 0.64 18.36 11.38
N TYR A 390 -0.40 17.52 11.27
CA TYR A 390 -0.75 16.46 12.23
C TYR A 390 -1.12 16.88 13.67
N SER A 391 -1.26 18.18 13.96
CA SER A 391 -1.61 18.69 15.32
C SER A 391 -2.81 18.01 15.98
N ARG A 392 -3.83 17.62 15.20
CA ARG A 392 -5.01 16.87 15.69
C ARG A 392 -4.68 15.52 16.33
N TYR A 393 -3.54 14.93 15.97
CA TYR A 393 -3.09 13.61 16.43
C TYR A 393 -2.06 13.70 17.56
N HIS A 394 -1.67 14.90 18.00
CA HIS A 394 -0.66 15.07 19.08
C HIS A 394 -1.11 14.50 20.43
N HIS A 395 -2.41 14.26 20.62
CA HIS A 395 -2.93 13.57 21.80
C HIS A 395 -2.34 12.15 21.98
N TRP A 396 -1.81 11.55 20.92
CA TRP A 396 -1.09 10.26 21.00
C TRP A 396 0.28 10.36 21.69
N TRP A 397 0.90 11.54 21.72
CA TRP A 397 2.22 11.73 22.35
C TRP A 397 2.18 11.59 23.87
N ALA A 398 1.07 11.98 24.49
CA ALA A 398 0.85 11.78 25.92
C ALA A 398 0.76 10.30 26.36
N LYS A 399 0.77 9.36 25.40
CA LYS A 399 0.63 7.91 25.61
C LYS A 399 1.80 7.13 24.99
N LEU A 400 2.91 7.80 24.68
CA LEU A 400 4.13 7.11 24.21
C LEU A 400 4.88 6.52 25.42
N PRO A 401 5.61 5.41 25.22
CA PRO A 401 6.58 4.97 26.20
C PRO A 401 7.70 6.02 26.37
N GLU A 402 8.50 5.87 27.42
CA GLU A 402 9.71 6.67 27.58
C GLU A 402 10.66 6.50 26.38
N GLY A 403 11.33 7.57 26.02
CA GLY A 403 12.27 7.62 24.89
C GLY A 403 13.09 8.90 24.94
N GLU A 404 14.21 8.91 24.23
CA GLU A 404 15.03 10.11 24.09
C GLU A 404 14.33 11.09 23.15
N VAL A 405 14.14 12.33 23.60
CA VAL A 405 13.42 13.37 22.85
C VAL A 405 14.37 14.50 22.48
N GLN A 406 14.41 14.84 21.20
CA GLN A 406 15.15 15.99 20.67
C GLN A 406 14.27 16.76 19.68
N ALA A 407 14.47 18.07 19.55
CA ALA A 407 13.70 18.91 18.65
C ALA A 407 14.63 19.71 17.74
N PHE A 408 14.31 19.73 16.45
CA PHE A 408 15.17 20.29 15.39
C PHE A 408 14.40 21.32 14.57
N ARG A 409 14.98 22.51 14.41
CA ARG A 409 14.47 23.60 13.59
C ARG A 409 15.11 23.61 12.21
N ALA A 410 14.52 24.40 11.32
CA ALA A 410 15.13 24.72 10.04
C ALA A 410 16.52 25.37 10.26
N GLY A 411 17.56 24.78 9.69
CA GLY A 411 18.94 25.28 9.78
C GLY A 411 19.78 24.73 10.94
N ASP A 412 19.27 23.79 11.73
CA ASP A 412 20.03 23.14 12.83
C ASP A 412 21.08 22.10 12.34
N ALA A 413 21.26 21.96 11.02
CA ALA A 413 22.07 20.91 10.36
C ALA A 413 23.33 21.45 9.68
#